data_AF-A0A061I692-F1
#
_entry.id   AF-A0A061I692-F1
#
_cell.length_a   1.000
_cell.length_b   1.000
_cell.length_c   1.000
_cell.angle_alpha   90.00
_cell.angle_beta   90.00
_cell.angle_gamma   90.00
#
_symmetry.space_group_name_H-M   'P 1'
#
loop_
_entity.id
_entity.type
_entity.pdbx_description
1 polymer ?
#
loop_
_entity_poly.entity_id
_entity_poly.type
_entity_poly.pdbx_seq_one_letter_code
_entity_poly.pdbx_strand_id
1 'polypeptide(L)'
;VATTLKNANASLVYSFLYKTVEVFCEYFKELEEESIRDNFVIVYELLDELMDFGFPQTTDSKILQEYITQQGNKLETGKSRVPPTVTNAVSWRSEGIKYKKNEVFIDVIESVNLLVNANGSVLLSEIVGTIKLKVFLSGMPELRLGLNDRVLFELTGHSPRFKTSVGSAKYVPEKNVVIWSIKSFPGGKEYLMRAHFGLPSVETEEVEGRPPIGVKFEIPYFTVSGIQVRYMKIIEKSGYQALPWVRYITQSGDYQLRTS
;
A
#
# COMPACT_ATOMS: atom_id res chain seq x y z
N VAL A 1 -4.38 -1.41 22.55
CA VAL A 1 -3.28 -0.88 23.39
C VAL A 1 -2.51 -2.06 23.95
N ALA A 2 -1.17 -2.03 23.93
CA ALA A 2 -0.34 -3.06 24.56
C ALA A 2 0.35 -2.46 25.79
N THR A 3 0.34 -3.18 26.92
CA THR A 3 0.93 -2.74 28.19
C THR A 3 2.00 -3.74 28.63
N THR A 4 3.09 -3.24 29.22
CA THR A 4 4.17 -4.08 29.76
C THR A 4 4.87 -3.35 30.91
N LEU A 5 5.30 -4.11 31.91
CA LEU A 5 6.10 -3.61 33.04
C LEU A 5 7.59 -3.90 32.87
N LYS A 6 7.97 -4.57 31.78
CA LYS A 6 9.35 -4.96 31.47
C LYS A 6 9.93 -4.05 30.40
N ASN A 7 11.26 -4.05 30.27
CA ASN A 7 11.96 -3.42 29.16
C ASN A 7 11.75 -4.22 27.87
N ALA A 8 10.56 -4.09 27.26
CA ALA A 8 10.20 -4.78 26.04
C ALA A 8 10.70 -4.01 24.81
N ASN A 9 10.94 -4.73 23.70
CA ASN A 9 11.27 -4.10 22.44
C ASN A 9 10.03 -3.38 21.87
N ALA A 10 10.01 -2.06 21.96
CA ALA A 10 8.90 -1.23 21.46
C ALA A 10 8.63 -1.45 19.97
N SER A 11 9.67 -1.68 19.16
CA SER A 11 9.51 -1.91 17.71
C SER A 11 8.77 -3.22 17.43
N LEU A 12 9.03 -4.27 18.23
CA LEU A 12 8.30 -5.54 18.14
C LEU A 12 6.83 -5.33 18.51
N VAL A 13 6.55 -4.56 19.57
CA VAL A 13 5.18 -4.27 20.00
C VAL A 13 4.41 -3.50 18.93
N TYR A 14 4.99 -2.44 18.35
CA TYR A 14 4.32 -1.70 17.27
C TYR A 14 4.12 -2.55 16.02
N SER A 15 5.13 -3.31 15.61
CA SER A 15 5.02 -4.21 14.44
C SER A 15 3.91 -5.26 14.65
N PHE A 16 3.83 -5.82 15.85
CA PHE A 16 2.75 -6.75 16.22
C PHE A 16 1.38 -6.07 16.17
N LEU A 17 1.24 -4.87 16.74
CA LEU A 17 -0.05 -4.15 16.73
C LEU A 17 -0.52 -3.83 15.30
N TYR A 18 0.37 -3.36 14.43
CA TYR A 18 0.04 -3.16 13.01
C TYR A 18 -0.34 -4.48 12.34
N LYS A 19 0.35 -5.57 12.66
CA LYS A 19 0.05 -6.90 12.12
C LYS A 19 -1.30 -7.44 12.61
N THR A 20 -1.65 -7.23 13.87
CA THR A 20 -2.98 -7.58 14.41
C THR A 20 -4.09 -6.81 13.68
N VAL A 21 -3.89 -5.51 13.43
CA VAL A 21 -4.83 -4.70 12.63
C VAL A 21 -4.96 -5.25 11.21
N GLU A 22 -3.85 -5.59 10.56
CA GLU A 22 -3.85 -6.20 9.23
C GLU A 22 -4.65 -7.52 9.22
N VAL A 23 -4.39 -8.43 10.16
CA VAL A 23 -5.12 -9.71 10.29
C VAL A 23 -6.61 -9.47 10.50
N PHE A 24 -7.00 -8.55 11.38
CA PHE A 24 -8.41 -8.24 11.60
C PHE A 24 -9.08 -7.63 10.35
N CYS A 25 -8.40 -6.72 9.64
CA CYS A 25 -8.92 -6.20 8.38
C CYS A 25 -9.07 -7.31 7.32
N GLU A 26 -8.18 -8.31 7.27
CA GLU A 26 -8.33 -9.44 6.35
C GLU A 26 -9.49 -10.38 6.71
N TYR A 27 -9.80 -10.55 8.00
CA TYR A 27 -10.93 -11.34 8.47
C TYR A 27 -12.28 -10.62 8.32
N PHE A 28 -12.33 -9.33 8.67
CA PHE A 28 -13.58 -8.57 8.78
C PHE A 28 -13.84 -7.60 7.63
N LYS A 29 -12.87 -7.44 6.71
CA LYS A 29 -12.81 -6.42 5.63
C LYS A 29 -12.64 -5.00 6.14
N GLU A 30 -13.48 -4.61 7.11
CA GLU A 30 -13.44 -3.31 7.78
C GLU A 30 -13.32 -3.55 9.29
N LEU A 31 -12.39 -2.84 9.93
CA LEU A 31 -12.13 -2.93 11.37
C LEU A 31 -12.79 -1.75 12.08
N GLU A 32 -14.01 -1.97 12.55
CA GLU A 32 -14.81 -0.99 13.28
C GLU A 32 -15.29 -1.57 14.62
N GLU A 33 -15.93 -0.75 15.45
CA GLU A 33 -16.45 -1.20 16.75
C GLU A 33 -17.44 -2.36 16.60
N GLU A 34 -18.33 -2.28 15.60
CA GLU A 34 -19.31 -3.31 15.28
C GLU A 34 -18.63 -4.62 14.86
N SER A 35 -17.57 -4.56 14.03
CA SER A 35 -16.77 -5.74 13.64
C SER A 35 -16.25 -6.51 14.84
N ILE A 36 -15.79 -5.82 15.90
CA ILE A 36 -15.30 -6.47 17.12
C ILE A 36 -16.44 -7.06 17.94
N ARG A 37 -17.55 -6.31 18.10
CA ARG A 37 -18.69 -6.73 18.90
C ARG A 37 -19.37 -7.97 18.34
N ASP A 38 -19.55 -8.02 17.02
CA ASP A 38 -20.25 -9.10 16.34
C ASP A 38 -19.38 -10.36 16.19
N ASN A 39 -18.06 -10.20 16.16
CA ASN A 39 -17.11 -11.30 15.95
C ASN A 39 -16.24 -11.62 17.19
N PHE A 40 -16.69 -11.28 18.39
CA PHE A 40 -15.87 -11.36 19.61
C PHE A 40 -15.25 -12.75 19.85
N VAL A 41 -15.95 -13.84 19.49
CA VAL A 41 -15.44 -15.21 19.61
C VAL A 41 -14.18 -15.40 18.77
N ILE A 42 -14.24 -15.04 17.49
CA ILE A 42 -13.11 -15.13 16.55
C ILE A 42 -11.98 -14.19 16.99
N VAL A 43 -12.31 -13.01 17.51
CA VAL A 43 -11.30 -12.07 18.03
C VAL A 43 -10.51 -12.71 19.17
N TYR A 44 -11.16 -13.40 20.11
CA TYR A 44 -10.45 -14.09 21.19
C TYR A 44 -9.61 -15.26 20.68
N GLU A 45 -10.13 -16.08 19.76
CA GLU A 45 -9.35 -17.17 19.14
C GLU A 45 -8.12 -16.63 18.40
N LEU A 46 -8.28 -15.54 17.64
CA LEU A 46 -7.17 -14.89 16.95
C LEU A 46 -6.15 -14.33 17.93
N LEU A 47 -6.56 -13.66 19.01
CA LEU A 47 -5.61 -13.09 19.96
C LEU A 47 -4.78 -14.16 20.68
N ASP A 48 -5.39 -15.30 21.01
CA ASP A 48 -4.71 -16.45 21.63
C ASP A 48 -3.69 -17.08 20.67
N GLU A 49 -4.05 -17.22 19.40
CA GLU A 49 -3.16 -17.82 18.39
C GLU A 49 -2.07 -16.84 17.88
N LEU A 50 -2.36 -15.54 17.85
CA LEU A 50 -1.43 -14.52 17.36
C LEU A 50 -0.25 -14.32 18.32
N MET A 51 -0.45 -14.48 19.62
CA MET A 51 0.55 -14.22 20.65
C MET A 51 0.37 -15.10 21.87
N ASP A 52 1.46 -15.78 22.25
CA ASP A 52 1.54 -16.50 23.51
C ASP A 52 2.58 -15.83 24.42
N PHE A 53 2.18 -15.52 25.66
CA PHE A 53 3.04 -14.95 26.70
C PHE A 53 3.86 -13.71 26.28
N GLY A 54 3.32 -12.89 25.38
CA GLY A 54 4.01 -11.69 24.86
C GLY A 54 4.94 -11.94 23.68
N PHE A 55 5.01 -13.17 23.17
CA PHE A 55 5.76 -13.56 21.99
C PHE A 55 4.80 -13.79 20.82
N PRO A 56 4.86 -12.98 19.74
CA PRO A 56 4.09 -13.23 18.54
C PRO A 56 4.37 -14.63 17.97
N GLN A 57 3.31 -15.37 17.64
CA GLN A 57 3.36 -16.72 17.08
C GLN A 57 2.95 -16.67 15.60
N THR A 58 1.80 -17.25 15.25
CA THR A 58 1.29 -17.32 13.86
C THR A 58 0.54 -16.04 13.52
N THR A 59 1.08 -15.21 12.64
CA THR A 59 0.46 -13.92 12.25
C THR A 59 0.00 -13.86 10.78
N ASP A 60 0.15 -14.97 10.05
CA ASP A 60 -0.30 -15.09 8.67
C ASP A 60 -1.79 -15.44 8.61
N SER A 61 -2.62 -14.42 8.40
CA SER A 61 -4.08 -14.50 8.24
C SER A 61 -4.56 -15.65 7.35
N LYS A 62 -3.94 -15.87 6.19
CA LYS A 62 -4.31 -16.93 5.25
C LYS A 62 -4.14 -18.34 5.83
N ILE A 63 -3.17 -18.51 6.72
CA ILE A 63 -2.90 -19.78 7.41
C ILE A 63 -3.85 -19.92 8.59
N LEU A 64 -4.02 -18.84 9.36
CA LEU A 64 -5.00 -18.78 10.45
C LEU A 64 -6.41 -19.14 9.94
N GLN A 65 -6.78 -18.68 8.75
CA GLN A 65 -8.10 -18.96 8.13
C GLN A 65 -8.33 -20.44 7.81
N GLU A 66 -7.30 -21.29 7.81
CA GLU A 66 -7.46 -22.73 7.58
C GLU A 66 -8.04 -23.45 8.81
N TYR A 67 -7.86 -22.91 10.02
CA TYR A 67 -8.28 -23.56 11.27
C TYR A 67 -9.04 -22.65 12.25
N ILE A 68 -8.99 -21.33 12.07
CA ILE A 68 -9.82 -20.34 12.76
C ILE A 68 -10.83 -19.79 11.75
N THR A 69 -12.01 -20.40 11.69
CA THR A 69 -13.02 -20.15 10.63
C THR A 69 -14.27 -19.45 11.18
N GLN A 70 -14.81 -18.49 10.42
CA GLN A 70 -16.04 -17.77 10.79
C GLN A 70 -17.32 -18.61 10.64
N GLN A 71 -17.29 -19.67 9.83
CA GLN A 71 -18.43 -20.55 9.63
C GLN A 71 -18.34 -21.75 10.56
N GLY A 72 -19.41 -21.99 11.33
CA GLY A 72 -19.55 -23.20 12.13
C GLY A 72 -19.59 -24.42 11.22
N ASN A 73 -18.45 -25.07 11.03
CA ASN A 73 -18.42 -26.40 10.43
C ASN A 73 -19.24 -27.33 11.33
N LYS A 74 -20.26 -27.99 10.75
CA LYS A 74 -20.86 -29.18 11.38
C LYS A 74 -19.71 -30.05 11.84
N LEU A 75 -19.68 -30.38 13.13
CA LEU A 75 -18.67 -31.21 13.77
C LEU A 75 -18.57 -32.56 13.05
N GLU A 76 -17.77 -32.63 11.99
CA GLU A 76 -17.10 -33.86 11.62
C GLU A 76 -16.00 -34.05 12.66
N THR A 77 -16.29 -34.94 13.60
CA THR A 77 -15.40 -35.45 14.63
C THR A 77 -14.09 -35.92 13.99
N GLY A 78 -13.07 -35.04 13.89
CA GLY A 78 -11.71 -35.46 13.58
C GLY A 78 -10.77 -34.55 12.79
N LYS A 79 -11.05 -33.26 12.50
CA LYS A 79 -10.10 -32.41 11.74
C LYS A 79 -9.98 -30.95 12.20
N SER A 80 -9.79 -30.68 13.50
CA SER A 80 -8.99 -29.50 13.88
C SER A 80 -7.53 -29.95 13.99
N ARG A 81 -6.90 -30.17 12.84
CA ARG A 81 -5.45 -30.40 12.78
C ARG A 81 -4.85 -29.09 12.33
N VAL A 82 -4.09 -28.46 13.22
CA VAL A 82 -3.23 -27.32 12.89
C VAL A 82 -2.46 -27.68 11.61
N PRO A 83 -2.51 -26.84 10.56
CA PRO A 83 -1.80 -27.11 9.32
C PRO A 83 -0.31 -27.32 9.59
N PRO A 84 0.35 -28.30 8.94
CA PRO A 84 1.79 -28.48 9.09
C PRO A 84 2.57 -27.23 8.66
N THR A 85 1.96 -26.34 7.87
CA THR A 85 2.50 -25.02 7.50
C THR A 85 2.89 -24.19 8.73
N VAL A 86 2.17 -24.30 9.85
CA VAL A 86 2.47 -23.56 11.09
C VAL A 86 3.81 -23.97 11.70
N THR A 87 4.22 -25.24 11.55
CA THR A 87 5.46 -25.78 12.11
C THR A 87 6.58 -25.95 11.08
N ASN A 88 6.31 -25.69 9.80
CA ASN A 88 7.26 -25.86 8.71
C ASN A 88 8.13 -24.60 8.53
N ALA A 89 9.29 -24.75 7.88
CA ALA A 89 10.18 -23.63 7.57
C ALA A 89 9.55 -22.60 6.61
N VAL A 90 8.52 -23.01 5.85
CA VAL A 90 7.71 -22.12 5.01
C VAL A 90 6.34 -21.95 5.67
N SER A 91 6.18 -20.87 6.43
CA SER A 91 4.98 -20.59 7.22
C SER A 91 3.90 -19.80 6.47
N TRP A 92 4.20 -19.24 5.30
CA TRP A 92 3.31 -18.30 4.60
C TRP A 92 2.53 -18.92 3.43
N ARG A 93 2.76 -20.21 3.13
CA ARG A 93 2.15 -20.91 1.99
C ARG A 93 1.93 -22.39 2.27
N SER A 94 0.67 -22.80 2.19
CA SER A 94 0.27 -24.19 2.32
C SER A 94 0.55 -25.02 1.07
N GLU A 95 0.82 -26.31 1.29
CA GLU A 95 1.02 -27.28 0.23
C GLU A 95 -0.30 -27.63 -0.49
N GLY A 96 -0.21 -28.13 -1.72
CA GLY A 96 -1.38 -28.65 -2.45
C GLY A 96 -2.27 -27.59 -3.12
N ILE A 97 -1.92 -26.30 -3.05
CA ILE A 97 -2.61 -25.23 -3.79
C ILE A 97 -2.61 -25.57 -5.29
N LYS A 98 -3.79 -25.48 -5.92
CA LYS A 98 -3.96 -25.73 -7.36
C LYS A 98 -4.81 -24.64 -8.00
N TYR A 99 -4.34 -24.13 -9.14
CA TYR A 99 -5.06 -23.22 -10.00
C TYR A 99 -5.27 -23.83 -11.37
N LYS A 100 -6.41 -23.50 -12.00
CA LYS A 100 -6.69 -23.88 -13.39
C LYS A 100 -5.74 -23.18 -14.38
N LYS A 101 -5.34 -21.95 -14.04
CA LYS A 101 -4.39 -21.13 -14.80
C LYS A 101 -3.33 -20.61 -13.83
N ASN A 102 -2.06 -20.79 -14.17
CA ASN A 102 -0.95 -20.32 -13.36
C ASN A 102 -0.49 -18.96 -13.87
N GLU A 103 -0.75 -17.90 -13.10
CA GLU A 103 -0.52 -16.51 -13.49
C GLU A 103 0.10 -15.72 -12.34
N VAL A 104 0.98 -14.78 -12.66
CA VAL A 104 1.57 -13.85 -11.68
C VAL A 104 1.38 -12.44 -12.20
N PHE A 105 0.81 -11.57 -11.39
CA PHE A 105 0.71 -10.14 -11.70
C PHE A 105 1.69 -9.37 -10.83
N ILE A 106 2.45 -8.48 -11.46
CA ILE A 106 3.49 -7.66 -10.84
C ILE A 106 3.10 -6.20 -11.04
N ASP A 107 2.84 -5.52 -9.94
CA ASP A 107 2.56 -4.09 -9.91
C ASP A 107 3.82 -3.38 -9.40
N VAL A 108 4.51 -2.67 -10.30
CA VAL A 108 5.62 -1.79 -9.94
C VAL A 108 5.06 -0.38 -9.74
N ILE A 109 5.00 0.05 -8.48
CA ILE A 109 4.37 1.32 -8.08
C ILE A 109 5.45 2.25 -7.56
N GLU A 110 5.56 3.44 -8.14
CA GLU A 110 6.46 4.50 -7.67
C GLU A 110 5.65 5.65 -7.09
N SER A 111 6.00 6.07 -5.88
CA SER A 111 5.43 7.26 -5.24
C SER A 111 6.47 8.36 -5.25
N VAL A 112 6.18 9.47 -5.93
CA VAL A 112 7.08 10.64 -6.01
C VAL A 112 6.77 11.59 -4.87
N ASN A 113 7.75 11.79 -3.99
CA ASN A 113 7.69 12.80 -2.94
C ASN A 113 8.43 14.05 -3.42
N LEU A 114 7.79 15.21 -3.33
CA LEU A 114 8.37 16.49 -3.70
C LEU A 114 7.97 17.54 -2.68
N LEU A 115 8.93 18.27 -2.13
CA LEU A 115 8.69 19.45 -1.31
C LEU A 115 9.36 20.66 -1.95
N VAL A 116 8.57 21.66 -2.31
CA VAL A 116 9.06 22.93 -2.89
C VAL A 116 8.81 24.07 -1.90
N ASN A 117 9.79 24.95 -1.70
CA ASN A 117 9.63 26.15 -0.89
C ASN A 117 8.84 27.26 -1.62
N ALA A 118 8.43 28.31 -0.90
CA ALA A 118 7.69 29.43 -1.47
C ALA A 118 8.45 30.21 -2.57
N ASN A 119 9.78 30.09 -2.61
CA ASN A 119 10.64 30.71 -3.62
C ASN A 119 10.81 29.83 -4.87
N GLY A 120 10.19 28.65 -4.92
CA GLY A 120 10.28 27.71 -6.04
C GLY A 120 11.49 26.77 -6.02
N SER A 121 12.31 26.77 -4.96
CA SER A 121 13.43 25.82 -4.80
C SER A 121 12.94 24.49 -4.23
N VAL A 122 13.46 23.38 -4.77
CA VAL A 122 13.18 22.03 -4.28
C VAL A 122 13.96 21.78 -2.99
N LEU A 123 13.25 21.39 -1.93
CA LEU A 123 13.80 21.02 -0.62
C LEU A 123 13.96 19.51 -0.47
N LEU A 124 13.02 18.73 -1.00
CA LEU A 124 13.05 17.27 -0.99
C LEU A 124 12.53 16.75 -2.32
N SER A 125 13.21 15.77 -2.90
CA SER A 125 12.76 15.03 -4.08
C SER A 125 13.25 13.60 -3.97
N GLU A 126 12.35 12.66 -3.73
CA GLU A 126 12.67 11.24 -3.62
C GLU A 126 11.58 10.38 -4.27
N ILE A 127 11.93 9.15 -4.60
CA ILE A 127 11.03 8.17 -5.19
C ILE A 127 10.98 6.97 -4.25
N VAL A 128 9.79 6.69 -3.72
CA VAL A 128 9.52 5.49 -2.92
C VAL A 128 8.87 4.45 -3.82
N GLY A 129 9.64 3.45 -4.24
CA GLY A 129 9.17 2.34 -5.06
C GLY A 129 8.64 1.18 -4.22
N THR A 130 7.55 0.54 -4.66
CA THR A 130 6.98 -0.68 -4.08
C THR A 130 6.61 -1.65 -5.19
N ILE A 131 7.04 -2.89 -5.08
CA ILE A 131 6.64 -3.97 -6.00
C ILE A 131 5.63 -4.85 -5.27
N LYS A 132 4.38 -4.89 -5.76
CA LYS A 132 3.33 -5.75 -5.23
C LYS A 132 3.12 -6.93 -6.18
N LEU A 133 3.04 -8.14 -5.63
CA LEU A 133 2.78 -9.35 -6.42
C LEU A 133 1.41 -9.92 -6.07
N LYS A 134 0.65 -10.29 -7.10
CA LYS A 134 -0.56 -11.10 -6.98
C LYS A 134 -0.31 -12.44 -7.66
N VAL A 135 -0.21 -13.50 -6.87
CA VAL A 135 0.31 -14.81 -7.30
C VAL A 135 -0.80 -15.85 -7.31
N PHE A 136 -1.09 -16.40 -8.50
CA PHE A 136 -2.02 -17.51 -8.70
C PHE A 136 -1.23 -18.70 -9.25
N LEU A 137 -0.46 -19.35 -8.40
CA LEU A 137 0.42 -20.46 -8.78
C LEU A 137 0.09 -21.72 -8.02
N SER A 138 0.18 -22.87 -8.69
CA SER A 138 0.00 -24.19 -8.10
C SER A 138 1.28 -24.66 -7.43
N GLY A 139 1.17 -25.52 -6.41
CA GLY A 139 2.32 -26.13 -5.74
C GLY A 139 3.11 -25.17 -4.85
N MET A 140 4.42 -25.37 -4.78
CA MET A 140 5.37 -24.61 -3.96
C MET A 140 6.47 -24.03 -4.86
N PRO A 141 6.12 -23.04 -5.72
CA PRO A 141 7.05 -22.52 -6.70
C PRO A 141 8.08 -21.60 -6.04
N GLU A 142 9.32 -21.67 -6.53
CA GLU A 142 10.36 -20.68 -6.24
C GLU A 142 10.30 -19.59 -7.32
N LEU A 143 10.18 -18.33 -6.88
CA LEU A 143 10.14 -17.16 -7.74
C LEU A 143 11.49 -16.43 -7.70
N ARG A 144 12.04 -16.11 -8.87
CA ARG A 144 13.23 -15.24 -9.01
C ARG A 144 12.89 -14.04 -9.88
N LEU A 145 12.82 -12.87 -9.27
CA LEU A 145 12.60 -11.59 -9.93
C LEU A 145 13.95 -10.97 -10.31
N GLY A 146 14.12 -10.63 -11.59
CA GLY A 146 15.26 -9.87 -12.09
C GLY A 146 14.83 -8.45 -12.42
N LEU A 147 15.46 -7.47 -11.78
CA LEU A 147 15.29 -6.05 -12.07
C LEU A 147 16.48 -5.55 -12.91
N ASN A 148 16.31 -4.43 -13.60
CA ASN A 148 17.44 -3.73 -14.17
C ASN A 148 18.25 -3.07 -13.05
N ASP A 149 19.26 -3.78 -12.57
CA ASP A 149 20.25 -3.20 -11.67
C ASP A 149 21.14 -2.25 -12.48
N ARG A 150 20.74 -0.99 -12.54
CA ARG A 150 21.55 0.12 -13.05
C ARG A 150 21.63 1.16 -11.94
N VAL A 151 22.75 1.14 -11.23
CA VAL A 151 23.26 2.37 -10.60
C VAL A 151 23.64 3.31 -11.75
N LEU A 152 22.76 4.25 -12.04
CA LEU A 152 23.01 5.37 -12.96
C LEU A 152 22.37 6.62 -12.39
N PHE A 153 23.14 7.30 -11.55
CA PHE A 153 23.05 8.75 -11.44
C PHE A 153 23.73 9.32 -12.68
N GLU A 154 23.01 10.10 -13.48
CA GLU A 154 23.65 11.12 -14.30
C GLU A 154 22.72 12.32 -14.45
N LEU A 155 23.26 13.45 -13.98
CA LEU A 155 22.76 14.82 -14.08
C LEU A 155 22.57 15.20 -15.55
N THR A 156 21.39 15.67 -15.92
CA THR A 156 21.26 16.78 -16.89
C THR A 156 20.00 17.58 -16.60
N GLY A 157 20.16 18.90 -16.47
CA GLY A 157 19.08 19.86 -16.32
C GLY A 157 18.72 20.55 -17.65
N HIS A 158 17.49 21.05 -17.72
CA HIS A 158 17.09 22.46 -17.96
C HIS A 158 15.56 22.57 -18.23
N SER A 159 15.01 23.74 -17.91
CA SER A 159 13.61 24.09 -17.62
C SER A 159 12.78 24.61 -18.86
N PRO A 160 11.52 25.10 -18.75
CA PRO A 160 10.32 24.58 -19.45
C PRO A 160 9.58 25.58 -20.41
N ARG A 161 8.43 25.21 -21.01
CA ARG A 161 7.44 26.14 -21.67
C ARG A 161 6.01 25.54 -21.86
N PHE A 162 5.00 26.40 -22.11
CA PHE A 162 3.66 26.49 -21.43
C PHE A 162 2.38 26.74 -22.34
N LYS A 163 1.15 26.51 -21.80
CA LYS A 163 -0.33 26.82 -22.09
C LYS A 163 -1.31 25.68 -22.52
N THR A 164 -2.64 25.58 -22.22
CA THR A 164 -3.66 25.99 -21.17
C THR A 164 -4.94 25.08 -21.21
N SER A 165 -5.84 25.19 -20.19
CA SER A 165 -7.34 25.16 -20.25
C SER A 165 -8.23 23.91 -19.93
N VAL A 166 -7.84 22.91 -19.11
CA VAL A 166 -8.69 21.71 -18.86
C VAL A 166 -8.96 21.45 -17.38
N GLY A 167 -10.14 20.91 -17.03
CA GLY A 167 -10.49 20.39 -15.69
C GLY A 167 -11.75 21.02 -15.07
N SER A 168 -12.19 20.49 -13.92
CA SER A 168 -13.30 21.00 -13.12
C SER A 168 -12.81 21.39 -11.72
N ALA A 169 -13.14 22.57 -11.23
CA ALA A 169 -12.79 23.00 -9.86
C ALA A 169 -14.01 22.92 -8.93
N LYS A 170 -13.81 22.41 -7.72
CA LYS A 170 -14.82 22.33 -6.65
C LYS A 170 -14.22 22.87 -5.35
N TYR A 171 -14.91 23.81 -4.72
CA TYR A 171 -14.56 24.26 -3.36
C TYR A 171 -15.12 23.27 -2.33
N VAL A 172 -14.31 22.93 -1.32
CA VAL A 172 -14.66 22.04 -0.19
C VAL A 172 -14.52 22.85 1.11
N PRO A 173 -15.61 23.50 1.58
CA PRO A 173 -15.58 24.41 2.73
C PRO A 173 -15.09 23.75 4.02
N GLU A 174 -15.47 22.49 4.26
CA GLU A 174 -15.07 21.71 5.46
C GLU A 174 -13.56 21.56 5.62
N LYS A 175 -12.82 21.66 4.51
CA LYS A 175 -11.35 21.56 4.46
C LYS A 175 -10.69 22.87 4.08
N ASN A 176 -11.47 23.93 3.81
CA ASN A 176 -11.03 25.21 3.27
C ASN A 176 -10.09 25.07 2.04
N VAL A 177 -10.42 24.16 1.11
CA VAL A 177 -9.60 23.91 -0.09
C VAL A 177 -10.39 23.96 -1.38
N VAL A 178 -9.73 24.39 -2.46
CA VAL A 178 -10.22 24.20 -3.83
C VAL A 178 -9.57 22.95 -4.41
N ILE A 179 -10.39 21.99 -4.82
CA ILE A 179 -9.93 20.82 -5.55
C ILE A 179 -10.12 21.09 -7.03
N TRP A 180 -9.02 21.14 -7.78
CA TRP A 180 -9.05 21.19 -9.23
C TRP A 180 -8.74 19.81 -9.80
N SER A 181 -9.76 19.20 -10.41
CA SER A 181 -9.70 17.83 -10.93
C SER A 181 -9.56 17.83 -12.45
N ILE A 182 -8.52 17.16 -12.94
CA ILE A 182 -8.26 16.95 -14.37
C ILE A 182 -8.19 15.45 -14.62
N LYS A 183 -9.13 14.91 -15.41
CA LYS A 183 -9.23 13.46 -15.65
C LYS A 183 -8.10 12.90 -16.52
N SER A 184 -7.59 13.70 -17.46
CA SER A 184 -6.49 13.30 -18.34
C SER A 184 -5.55 14.48 -18.54
N PHE A 185 -4.29 14.28 -18.16
CA PHE A 185 -3.24 15.28 -18.27
C PHE A 185 -2.08 14.67 -19.08
N PRO A 186 -2.08 14.84 -20.41
CA PRO A 186 -0.95 14.40 -21.24
C PRO A 186 0.34 15.12 -20.84
N GLY A 187 1.47 14.42 -20.90
CA GLY A 187 2.78 15.02 -20.68
C GLY A 187 3.05 16.19 -21.63
N GLY A 188 3.78 17.20 -21.15
CA GLY A 188 4.11 18.41 -21.93
C GLY A 188 2.94 19.39 -22.12
N LYS A 189 1.82 19.21 -21.40
CA LYS A 189 0.73 20.18 -21.34
C LYS A 189 0.86 21.05 -20.09
N GLU A 190 0.30 22.25 -20.15
CA GLU A 190 0.11 23.11 -18.98
C GLU A 190 -1.35 23.55 -18.98
N TYR A 191 -1.98 23.59 -17.80
CA TYR A 191 -3.32 24.10 -17.62
C TYR A 191 -3.29 25.23 -16.58
N LEU A 192 -4.26 26.15 -16.65
CA LEU A 192 -4.35 27.29 -15.72
C LEU A 192 -5.73 27.25 -15.03
N MET A 193 -5.73 27.47 -13.71
CA MET A 193 -6.93 27.68 -12.91
C MET A 193 -6.82 29.05 -12.24
N ARG A 194 -7.91 29.85 -12.29
CA ARG A 194 -8.03 31.13 -11.59
C ARG A 194 -9.24 31.06 -10.68
N ALA A 195 -9.04 31.34 -9.40
CA ALA A 195 -10.11 31.42 -8.41
C ALA A 195 -10.22 32.86 -7.89
N HIS A 196 -11.45 33.31 -7.62
CA HIS A 196 -11.76 34.59 -7.01
C HIS A 196 -12.60 34.33 -5.75
N PHE A 197 -12.18 34.86 -4.62
CA PHE A 197 -12.87 34.75 -3.34
C PHE A 197 -13.23 36.12 -2.80
N GLY A 198 -14.46 36.25 -2.28
CA GLY A 198 -14.84 37.40 -1.47
C GLY A 198 -14.41 37.15 -0.03
N LEU A 199 -13.60 38.05 0.52
CA LEU A 199 -13.20 37.99 1.92
C LEU A 199 -14.17 38.84 2.77
N PRO A 200 -14.46 38.44 4.02
CA PRO A 200 -15.17 39.30 4.96
C PRO A 200 -14.42 40.61 5.20
N SER A 201 -15.14 41.70 5.40
CA SER A 201 -14.55 43.03 5.67
C SER A 201 -14.04 43.21 7.10
N VAL A 202 -14.23 42.20 7.96
CA VAL A 202 -13.80 42.20 9.36
C VAL A 202 -12.62 41.24 9.49
N GLU A 203 -11.47 41.76 9.91
CA GLU A 203 -10.28 40.96 10.14
C GLU A 203 -10.49 40.04 11.35
N THR A 204 -10.07 38.78 11.22
CA THR A 204 -10.07 37.81 12.31
C THR A 204 -8.72 37.86 12.99
N GLU A 205 -8.65 37.90 14.33
CA GLU A 205 -7.39 38.01 15.08
C GLU A 205 -6.54 36.72 15.03
N GLU A 206 -7.11 35.61 14.59
CA GLU A 206 -6.42 34.33 14.43
C GLU A 206 -5.71 34.25 13.07
N VAL A 207 -4.38 34.11 13.10
CA VAL A 207 -3.59 33.84 11.90
C VAL A 207 -3.80 32.38 11.51
N GLU A 208 -4.67 32.13 10.53
CA GLU A 208 -4.78 30.81 9.91
C GLU A 208 -3.43 30.41 9.26
N GLY A 209 -2.99 29.17 9.51
CA GLY A 209 -1.80 28.62 8.89
C GLY A 209 -1.92 28.57 7.37
N ARG A 210 -0.79 28.65 6.66
CA ARG A 210 -0.74 28.54 5.18
C ARG A 210 -0.39 27.10 4.78
N PRO A 211 -1.38 26.22 4.55
CA PRO A 211 -1.09 24.86 4.12
C PRO A 211 -0.45 24.87 2.71
N PRO A 212 0.50 23.96 2.44
CA PRO A 212 1.06 23.82 1.10
C PRO A 212 0.02 23.29 0.11
N ILE A 213 0.23 23.59 -1.17
CA ILE A 213 -0.53 23.02 -2.28
C ILE A 213 -0.11 21.56 -2.43
N GLY A 214 -1.03 20.64 -2.15
CA GLY A 214 -0.87 19.22 -2.45
C GLY A 214 -1.35 18.88 -3.87
N VAL A 215 -0.59 18.07 -4.61
CA VAL A 215 -0.99 17.58 -5.94
C VAL A 215 -1.13 16.05 -5.89
N LYS A 216 -2.27 15.54 -6.36
CA LYS A 216 -2.48 14.09 -6.53
C LYS A 216 -2.52 13.73 -8.01
N PHE A 217 -1.70 12.76 -8.43
CA PHE A 217 -1.66 12.26 -9.80
C PHE A 217 -1.36 10.77 -9.86
N GLU A 218 -1.73 10.16 -10.99
CA GLU A 218 -1.38 8.77 -11.34
C GLU A 218 -1.05 8.73 -12.84
N ILE A 219 0.06 8.09 -13.19
CA ILE A 219 0.58 7.92 -14.55
C ILE A 219 0.78 6.42 -14.77
N PRO A 220 -0.12 5.76 -15.54
CA PRO A 220 0.02 4.35 -15.84
C PRO A 220 1.11 4.13 -16.90
N TYR A 221 1.72 2.94 -16.87
CA TYR A 221 2.76 2.46 -17.78
C TYR A 221 4.03 3.33 -17.79
N PHE A 222 4.34 3.99 -16.68
CA PHE A 222 5.49 4.87 -16.54
C PHE A 222 6.24 4.62 -15.22
N THR A 223 7.56 4.77 -15.25
CA THR A 223 8.44 4.83 -14.08
C THR A 223 9.35 6.05 -14.19
N VAL A 224 9.46 6.80 -13.10
CA VAL A 224 10.37 7.95 -12.98
C VAL A 224 11.79 7.45 -12.75
N SER A 225 11.97 6.39 -11.96
CA SER A 225 13.32 5.84 -11.70
C SER A 225 13.92 5.10 -12.90
N GLY A 226 13.10 4.75 -13.89
CA GLY A 226 13.50 3.88 -15.00
C GLY A 226 13.64 2.41 -14.61
N ILE A 227 13.15 2.00 -13.44
CA ILE A 227 13.12 0.59 -13.03
C ILE A 227 12.26 -0.24 -14.00
N GLN A 228 12.73 -1.45 -14.30
CA GLN A 228 12.16 -2.39 -15.24
C GLN A 228 12.31 -3.81 -14.70
N VAL A 229 11.23 -4.57 -14.76
CA VAL A 229 11.24 -6.02 -14.56
C VAL A 229 11.82 -6.67 -15.81
N ARG A 230 13.04 -7.21 -15.70
CA ARG A 230 13.73 -7.91 -16.80
C ARG A 230 13.20 -9.32 -16.99
N TYR A 231 13.02 -10.04 -15.89
CA TYR A 231 12.47 -11.38 -15.91
C TYR A 231 11.78 -11.72 -14.60
N MET A 232 10.81 -12.64 -14.68
CA MET A 232 10.26 -13.37 -13.54
C MET A 232 10.41 -14.85 -13.85
N LYS A 233 11.33 -15.53 -13.17
CA LYS A 233 11.53 -16.97 -13.32
C LYS A 233 10.68 -17.70 -12.28
N ILE A 234 9.88 -18.64 -12.75
CA ILE A 234 9.00 -19.47 -11.93
C ILE A 234 9.54 -20.89 -12.01
N ILE A 235 9.97 -21.45 -10.88
CA ILE A 235 10.56 -22.79 -10.79
C ILE A 235 9.62 -23.65 -9.96
N GLU A 236 9.01 -24.65 -10.59
CA GLU A 236 8.13 -25.61 -9.92
C GLU A 236 8.46 -27.02 -10.40
N LYS A 237 8.43 -28.01 -9.48
CA LYS A 237 8.79 -29.41 -9.77
C LYS A 237 7.89 -30.04 -10.83
N SER A 238 6.62 -29.66 -10.86
CA SER A 238 5.65 -30.12 -11.86
C SER A 238 5.90 -29.56 -13.27
N GLY A 239 6.74 -28.52 -13.40
CA GLY A 239 7.14 -27.96 -14.70
C GLY A 239 6.04 -27.24 -15.47
N TYR A 240 4.94 -26.82 -14.82
CA TYR A 240 3.91 -26.07 -15.53
C TYR A 240 4.45 -24.74 -16.08
N GLN A 241 3.85 -24.28 -17.17
CA GLN A 241 4.07 -22.94 -17.68
C GLN A 241 3.17 -21.94 -16.93
N ALA A 242 3.75 -20.83 -16.51
CA ALA A 242 3.03 -19.73 -15.89
C ALA A 242 3.25 -18.42 -16.67
N LEU A 243 2.24 -17.56 -16.67
CA LEU A 243 2.23 -16.31 -17.42
C LEU A 243 2.45 -15.12 -16.46
N PRO A 244 3.62 -14.47 -16.51
CA PRO A 244 3.85 -13.25 -15.75
C PRO A 244 3.29 -12.03 -16.50
N TRP A 245 2.58 -11.18 -15.76
CA TRP A 245 2.07 -9.89 -16.19
C TRP A 245 2.75 -8.80 -15.37
N VAL A 246 3.14 -7.70 -16.02
CA VAL A 246 3.72 -6.54 -15.34
C VAL A 246 2.99 -5.28 -15.76
N ARG A 247 2.71 -4.40 -14.80
CA ARG A 247 2.33 -3.02 -15.05
C ARG A 247 3.14 -2.08 -14.17
N TYR A 248 3.33 -0.89 -14.70
CA TYR A 248 4.07 0.18 -14.04
C TYR A 248 3.10 1.30 -13.73
N ILE A 249 3.19 1.88 -12.53
CA ILE A 249 2.32 2.95 -12.07
C ILE A 249 3.21 3.95 -11.35
N THR A 250 3.23 5.20 -11.80
CA THR A 250 3.80 6.30 -11.03
C THR A 250 2.67 7.11 -10.42
N GLN A 251 2.71 7.38 -9.13
CA GLN A 251 1.73 8.18 -8.42
C GLN A 251 2.41 9.25 -7.56
N SER A 252 1.65 10.26 -7.15
CA SER A 252 2.09 11.21 -6.13
C SER A 252 2.17 10.53 -4.76
N GLY A 253 3.30 10.64 -4.08
CA GLY A 253 3.38 10.47 -2.63
C GLY A 253 3.10 11.80 -1.93
N ASP A 254 3.99 12.25 -1.05
CA ASP A 254 3.95 13.58 -0.46
C ASP A 254 4.45 14.64 -1.44
N TYR A 255 3.55 15.07 -2.35
CA TYR A 255 3.84 16.07 -3.38
C TYR A 255 3.25 17.43 -2.99
N GLN A 256 4.06 18.28 -2.37
CA GLN A 256 3.66 19.52 -1.70
C GLN A 256 4.47 20.73 -2.17
N LEU A 257 3.79 21.83 -2.46
CA LEU A 257 4.40 23.12 -2.80
C LEU A 257 3.98 24.16 -1.76
N ARG A 258 4.94 24.72 -1.02
CA ARG A 258 4.65 25.75 -0.03
C ARG A 258 4.24 27.04 -0.70
N THR A 259 3.21 27.67 -0.17
CA THR A 259 2.74 28.99 -0.58
C THR A 259 3.44 30.07 0.25
N SER A 260 3.64 31.25 -0.35
CA SER A 260 4.26 32.40 0.31
C SER A 260 3.35 33.04 1.34
#